data_AF-A0A1V5VC52-F1
#
_entry.id   AF-A0A1V5VC52-F1
#
_cell.length_a   1.000
_cell.length_b   1.000
_cell.length_c   1.000
_cell.angle_alpha   90.00
_cell.angle_beta   90.00
_cell.angle_gamma   90.00
#
_symmetry.space_group_name_H-M   'P 1'
#
loop_
_entity.id
_entity.type
_entity.pdbx_description
1 polymer ?
#
loop_
_entity_poly.entity_id
_entity_poly.type
_entity_poly.pdbx_seq_one_letter_code
_entity_poly.pdbx_strand_id
1 'polypeptide(L)'
;MRKLIFLFISIVSFLNINAQSTIVTFTAKDFDDNHLQLDSVLIIDVTREWTKTIYYPDTSIDLFYVGITSHNNRSENLVLSQNVPNPCQGTTSIDLYLPNNENVLIEISDVLGRVITSFERILEQGNHKFELTLEACQMYLLTAKTQTATSSIKIMNTQKSGLSSCILYKNTVSASTPVQKSNIQKFFLPGDSMIYIGYYQDKIKTINKKQNQNETIVFHFSIGNYFVDILPQNKNILLEEYTGVNCGYGPDGDRISDQLHATYVDKFLAINIHAGSYSGGYFNTPEGNALNAAFKIIGYPSGVISRELINTGTKVAFGVSKTYWEDIVSQIMALKAYVNVAARSTIDSANRRLTCEVQAYFTDSSVVTAGLNFINIAIVQNNIWGSQNGASNYPEMYDVNTGKYKHNHMLRTLITGLDGEAMPENKKGTFYRKIFTYTIPETISNETVVLKDLEIIVFVTQNTPSTIPANMTNPDTEMPRVINVCKSELIFE
;
A
#
# COMPACT_ATOMS: atom_id res chain seq x y z
N MET A 1 -3.12 34.05 71.82
CA MET A 1 -3.44 32.97 70.85
C MET A 1 -3.10 33.47 69.45
N ARG A 2 -1.97 33.03 68.88
CA ARG A 2 -1.51 33.42 67.54
C ARG A 2 -2.10 32.45 66.50
N LYS A 3 -2.83 32.96 65.51
CA LYS A 3 -3.39 32.19 64.40
C LYS A 3 -2.30 31.96 63.35
N LEU A 4 -2.00 30.68 63.07
CA LEU A 4 -1.17 30.23 61.95
C LEU A 4 -1.98 30.36 60.66
N ILE A 5 -1.47 31.09 59.66
CA ILE A 5 -2.02 31.10 58.31
C ILE A 5 -1.13 30.18 57.47
N PHE A 6 -1.71 29.07 56.99
CA PHE A 6 -1.07 28.18 56.01
C PHE A 6 -1.19 28.81 54.61
N LEU A 7 -0.05 29.10 54.00
CA LEU A 7 0.04 29.55 52.61
C LEU A 7 0.13 28.31 51.71
N PHE A 8 -0.90 28.06 50.91
CA PHE A 8 -0.93 27.00 49.90
C PHE A 8 -0.15 27.48 48.67
N ILE A 9 1.02 26.88 48.41
CA ILE A 9 1.79 27.10 47.18
C ILE A 9 1.29 26.11 46.14
N SER A 10 0.50 26.59 45.18
CA SER A 10 0.08 25.82 44.02
C SER A 10 1.25 25.70 43.04
N ILE A 11 1.86 24.52 43.00
CA ILE A 11 2.85 24.15 41.97
C ILE A 11 2.08 23.89 40.67
N VAL A 12 2.07 24.88 39.77
CA VAL A 12 1.61 24.71 38.39
C VAL A 12 2.73 24.02 37.61
N SER A 13 2.54 22.74 37.31
CA SER A 13 3.41 21.98 36.41
C SER A 13 3.14 22.42 34.97
N PHE A 14 4.10 23.10 34.34
CA PHE A 14 4.06 23.34 32.90
C PHE A 14 4.35 22.02 32.18
N LEU A 15 3.29 21.33 31.72
CA LEU A 15 3.42 20.33 30.68
C LEU A 15 3.63 21.06 29.36
N ASN A 16 4.86 21.03 28.85
CA ASN A 16 5.15 21.41 27.46
C ASN A 16 4.51 20.37 26.54
N ILE A 17 3.28 20.63 26.07
CA ILE A 17 2.70 19.90 24.94
C ILE A 17 3.23 20.59 23.68
N ASN A 18 4.39 20.16 23.20
CA ASN A 18 4.85 20.57 21.87
C ASN A 18 4.08 19.72 20.84
N ALA A 19 3.18 20.35 20.08
CA ALA A 19 2.66 19.75 18.86
C ALA A 19 3.79 19.73 17.82
N GLN A 20 4.42 18.56 17.61
CA GLN A 20 5.46 18.41 16.60
C GLN A 20 4.81 18.00 15.28
N SER A 21 4.93 18.88 14.28
CA SER A 21 4.56 18.58 12.88
C SER A 21 5.34 17.36 12.40
N THR A 22 4.64 16.44 11.72
CA THR A 22 5.24 15.21 11.17
C THR A 22 5.41 15.38 9.66
N ILE A 23 6.64 15.70 9.26
CA ILE A 23 7.00 15.91 7.86
C ILE A 23 7.46 14.57 7.26
N VAL A 24 6.75 14.12 6.24
CA VAL A 24 7.15 12.97 5.44
C VAL A 24 7.66 13.46 4.10
N THR A 25 8.89 13.07 3.77
CA THR A 25 9.53 13.33 2.49
C THR A 25 9.48 12.08 1.63
N PHE A 26 9.40 12.23 0.32
CA PHE A 26 9.31 11.16 -0.64
C PHE A 26 10.43 11.28 -1.66
N THR A 27 11.06 10.17 -1.97
CA THR A 27 12.04 10.09 -3.04
C THR A 27 11.91 8.72 -3.71
N ALA A 28 12.40 8.62 -4.93
CA ALA A 28 12.53 7.34 -5.59
C ALA A 28 13.98 7.08 -5.97
N LYS A 29 14.31 5.79 -5.99
CA LYS A 29 15.59 5.30 -6.46
C LYS A 29 15.40 4.06 -7.31
N ASP A 30 16.37 3.80 -8.17
CA ASP A 30 16.55 2.46 -8.67
C ASP A 30 17.29 1.59 -7.64
N PHE A 31 17.59 0.36 -8.03
CA PHE A 31 18.32 -0.56 -7.16
C PHE A 31 19.84 -0.45 -7.27
N ASP A 32 20.35 0.41 -8.16
CA ASP A 32 21.74 0.86 -8.21
C ASP A 32 21.92 2.16 -7.39
N ASP A 33 20.93 2.50 -6.55
CA ASP A 33 20.87 3.70 -5.71
C ASP A 33 20.81 5.05 -6.46
N ASN A 34 20.61 5.03 -7.79
CA ASN A 34 20.41 6.23 -8.59
C ASN A 34 19.04 6.84 -8.32
N HIS A 35 18.98 8.16 -8.24
CA HIS A 35 17.72 8.87 -8.01
C HIS A 35 16.78 8.77 -9.22
N LEU A 36 15.51 8.48 -8.95
CA LEU A 36 14.42 8.50 -9.92
C LEU A 36 13.47 9.64 -9.58
N GLN A 37 13.01 10.35 -10.61
CA GLN A 37 12.03 11.41 -10.47
C GLN A 37 10.61 10.81 -10.41
N LEU A 38 9.98 10.83 -9.23
CA LEU A 38 8.58 10.46 -9.07
C LEU A 38 7.66 11.35 -9.91
N ASP A 39 6.56 10.79 -10.42
CA ASP A 39 5.49 11.57 -11.04
C ASP A 39 4.54 12.13 -9.97
N SER A 40 4.09 11.26 -9.06
CA SER A 40 3.20 11.61 -7.96
C SER A 40 3.31 10.61 -6.80
N VAL A 41 2.79 10.99 -5.64
CA VAL A 41 2.61 10.11 -4.49
C VAL A 41 1.19 10.25 -3.96
N LEU A 42 0.45 9.14 -3.95
CA LEU A 42 -0.84 9.02 -3.29
C LEU A 42 -0.63 8.54 -1.85
N ILE A 43 -1.24 9.25 -0.92
CA ILE A 43 -1.08 9.07 0.53
C ILE A 43 -2.47 8.76 1.06
N ILE A 44 -2.61 7.67 1.82
CA ILE A 44 -3.88 7.24 2.42
C ILE A 44 -3.61 6.98 3.90
N ASP A 45 -4.36 7.65 4.77
CA ASP A 45 -4.46 7.25 6.17
C ASP A 45 -5.66 6.32 6.30
N VAL A 46 -5.37 5.04 6.54
CA VAL A 46 -6.40 4.00 6.64
C VAL A 46 -7.13 4.12 7.97
N THR A 47 -6.43 4.54 9.03
CA THR A 47 -7.00 4.63 10.39
C THR A 47 -8.02 5.76 10.48
N ARG A 48 -7.80 6.86 9.76
CA ARG A 48 -8.71 8.01 9.72
C ARG A 48 -9.44 8.18 8.41
N GLU A 49 -9.24 7.28 7.45
CA GLU A 49 -9.94 7.29 6.17
C GLU A 49 -9.87 8.66 5.47
N TRP A 50 -8.66 9.15 5.24
CA TRP A 50 -8.42 10.29 4.35
C TRP A 50 -7.34 9.97 3.33
N THR A 51 -7.35 10.68 2.21
CA THR A 51 -6.35 10.52 1.16
C THR A 51 -5.92 11.85 0.58
N LYS A 52 -4.68 11.93 0.10
CA LYS A 52 -4.11 13.10 -0.58
C LYS A 52 -3.08 12.65 -1.61
N THR A 53 -3.06 13.32 -2.75
CA THR A 53 -1.99 13.15 -3.76
C THR A 53 -1.11 14.38 -3.79
N ILE A 54 0.20 14.18 -3.83
CA ILE A 54 1.17 15.22 -4.16
C ILE A 54 1.81 14.90 -5.51
N TYR A 55 2.14 15.92 -6.28
CA TYR A 55 2.71 15.79 -7.63
C TYR A 55 4.09 16.44 -7.64
N TYR A 56 5.02 15.89 -8.41
CA TYR A 56 6.33 16.51 -8.60
C TYR A 56 6.19 17.97 -9.09
N PRO A 57 6.97 18.93 -8.57
CA PRO A 57 8.18 18.78 -7.75
C PRO A 57 7.96 18.70 -6.24
N ASP A 58 6.71 18.59 -5.76
CA ASP A 58 6.45 18.48 -4.32
C ASP A 58 6.87 17.10 -3.82
N THR A 59 7.97 17.04 -3.07
CA THR A 59 8.53 15.79 -2.52
C THR A 59 8.30 15.64 -1.03
N SER A 60 7.47 16.48 -0.39
CA SER A 60 7.21 16.37 1.04
C SER A 60 5.81 16.83 1.41
N ILE A 61 5.27 16.25 2.47
CA ILE A 61 4.01 16.64 3.06
C ILE A 61 4.19 16.81 4.57
N ASP A 62 3.52 17.81 5.13
CA ASP A 62 3.22 17.84 6.55
C ASP A 62 1.94 17.04 6.81
N LEU A 63 2.05 15.91 7.50
CA LEU A 63 0.91 15.09 7.89
C LEU A 63 0.06 15.73 8.98
N PHE A 64 0.60 16.74 9.68
CA PHE A 64 -0.17 17.70 10.47
C PHE A 64 -0.90 18.65 9.51
N TYR A 65 -1.66 18.09 8.58
CA TYR A 65 -2.50 18.83 7.66
C TYR A 65 -3.71 19.34 8.44
N VAL A 66 -3.55 20.50 9.07
CA VAL A 66 -4.68 21.37 9.36
C VAL A 66 -5.28 21.71 8.01
N GLY A 67 -6.39 21.04 7.66
CA GLY A 67 -7.16 21.36 6.46
C GLY A 67 -7.28 22.88 6.38
N ILE A 68 -6.96 23.44 5.20
CA ILE A 68 -6.87 24.88 4.92
C ILE A 68 -7.57 25.68 6.01
N THR A 69 -6.74 26.22 6.89
CA THR A 69 -7.18 27.04 8.00
C THR A 69 -7.97 28.19 7.41
N SER A 70 -9.29 28.19 7.61
CA SER A 70 -9.93 29.46 7.90
C SER A 70 -9.23 29.96 9.16
N HIS A 71 -8.24 30.83 8.94
CA HIS A 71 -7.40 31.47 9.94
C HIS A 71 -8.24 31.90 11.14
N ASN A 72 -8.15 31.14 12.23
CA ASN A 72 -8.62 31.53 13.57
C ASN A 72 -7.44 31.64 14.54
N ASN A 73 -6.24 31.93 14.01
CA ASN A 73 -5.27 32.65 14.82
C ASN A 73 -5.67 34.12 14.73
N ARG A 74 -6.07 34.71 15.86
CA ARG A 74 -5.87 36.15 16.06
C ARG A 74 -4.37 36.38 15.85
N SER A 75 -3.99 36.75 14.63
CA SER A 75 -2.61 37.03 14.32
C SER A 75 -2.24 38.27 15.11
N GLU A 76 -1.24 38.19 15.99
CA GLU A 76 -0.67 39.40 16.58
C GLU A 76 0.21 40.16 15.57
N ASN A 77 0.36 39.63 14.35
CA ASN A 77 1.26 40.11 13.32
C ASN A 77 0.54 40.48 12.01
N LEU A 78 1.16 41.34 11.21
CA LEU A 78 0.76 41.65 9.82
C LEU A 78 0.73 40.36 8.97
N VAL A 79 -0.39 40.07 8.31
CA VAL A 79 -0.49 38.94 7.36
C VAL A 79 -0.91 39.48 6.00
N LEU A 80 -0.14 39.14 4.97
CA LEU A 80 -0.44 39.44 3.58
C LEU A 80 -0.73 38.12 2.86
N SER A 81 -1.93 37.97 2.32
CA SER A 81 -2.32 36.77 1.58
C SER A 81 -1.63 36.70 0.23
N GLN A 82 -1.48 35.49 -0.31
CA GLN A 82 -1.09 35.33 -1.71
C GLN A 82 -2.19 35.86 -2.63
N ASN A 83 -1.81 36.41 -3.78
CA ASN A 83 -2.75 36.98 -4.73
C ASN A 83 -3.64 35.89 -5.38
N VAL A 84 -4.91 36.23 -5.63
CA VAL A 84 -5.87 35.34 -6.29
C VAL A 84 -6.53 36.09 -7.47
N PRO A 85 -6.46 35.57 -8.70
CA PRO A 85 -5.74 34.36 -9.14
C PRO A 85 -4.21 34.55 -9.24
N ASN A 86 -3.41 33.49 -9.08
CA ASN A 86 -1.96 33.47 -9.38
C ASN A 86 -1.60 32.20 -10.18
N PRO A 87 -1.09 32.30 -11.43
CA PRO A 87 -0.83 33.52 -12.20
C PRO A 87 -2.11 34.33 -12.51
N CYS A 88 -2.00 35.65 -12.62
CA CYS A 88 -3.10 36.52 -12.99
C CYS A 88 -3.06 36.93 -14.47
N GLN A 89 -4.17 37.44 -14.97
CA GLN A 89 -4.34 37.98 -16.33
C GLN A 89 -4.77 39.46 -16.22
N GLY A 90 -3.84 40.33 -15.88
CA GLY A 90 -4.04 41.78 -15.77
C GLY A 90 -4.70 42.24 -14.47
N THR A 91 -5.48 41.40 -13.78
CA THR A 91 -6.09 41.74 -12.48
C THR A 91 -5.98 40.61 -11.46
N THR A 92 -5.78 40.94 -10.19
CA THR A 92 -5.77 40.00 -9.06
C THR A 92 -6.23 40.68 -7.79
N SER A 93 -6.60 39.93 -6.76
CA SER A 93 -6.86 40.48 -5.42
C SER A 93 -5.91 39.91 -4.38
N ILE A 94 -5.70 40.68 -3.31
CA ILE A 94 -5.00 40.27 -2.08
C ILE A 94 -5.83 40.67 -0.87
N ASP A 95 -5.60 39.99 0.25
CA ASP A 95 -6.13 40.33 1.56
C ASP A 95 -4.97 40.64 2.50
N LEU A 96 -5.14 41.65 3.34
CA LEU A 96 -4.19 42.08 4.35
C LEU A 96 -4.86 42.08 5.72
N TYR A 97 -4.30 41.37 6.68
CA TYR A 97 -4.70 41.46 8.07
C TYR A 97 -3.76 42.40 8.84
N LEU A 98 -4.33 43.35 9.56
CA LEU A 98 -3.61 44.28 10.44
C LEU A 98 -3.90 43.99 11.92
N PRO A 99 -2.86 43.84 12.76
CA PRO A 99 -3.04 43.60 14.19
C PRO A 99 -3.41 44.86 14.97
N ASN A 100 -3.12 46.06 14.46
CA ASN A 100 -3.42 47.34 15.11
C ASN A 100 -3.87 48.38 14.06
N ASN A 101 -4.55 49.44 14.51
CA ASN A 101 -4.83 50.60 13.66
C ASN A 101 -3.51 51.33 13.37
N GLU A 102 -3.02 51.26 12.13
CA GLU A 102 -1.75 51.89 11.76
C GLU A 102 -1.70 52.32 10.29
N ASN A 103 -0.68 53.11 9.93
CA ASN A 103 -0.44 53.51 8.54
C ASN A 103 0.17 52.33 7.76
N VAL A 104 -0.37 52.05 6.58
CA VAL A 104 0.03 50.95 5.72
C VAL A 104 0.45 51.49 4.37
N LEU A 105 1.66 51.15 3.94
CA LEU A 105 2.21 51.40 2.61
C LEU A 105 2.26 50.07 1.84
N ILE A 106 1.53 49.97 0.72
CA ILE A 106 1.62 48.84 -0.22
C ILE A 106 2.32 49.34 -1.48
N GLU A 107 3.41 48.68 -1.87
CA GLU A 107 4.16 48.97 -3.09
C GLU A 107 4.13 47.77 -4.01
N ILE A 108 3.95 48.02 -5.31
CA ILE A 108 4.18 47.03 -6.36
C ILE A 108 5.42 47.47 -7.11
N SER A 109 6.42 46.61 -7.19
CA SER A 109 7.67 46.85 -7.92
C SER A 109 7.92 45.79 -8.99
N ASP A 110 8.75 46.14 -9.98
CA ASP A 110 9.29 45.17 -10.93
C ASP A 110 10.42 44.33 -10.30
N VAL A 111 10.92 43.34 -11.06
CA VAL A 111 12.03 42.47 -10.60
C VAL A 111 13.35 43.22 -10.38
N LEU A 112 13.47 44.46 -10.84
CA LEU A 112 14.63 45.33 -10.62
C LEU A 112 14.43 46.26 -9.41
N GLY A 113 13.30 46.15 -8.70
CA GLY A 113 12.97 46.94 -7.52
C GLY A 113 12.42 48.33 -7.82
N ARG A 114 12.11 48.65 -9.08
CA ARG A 114 11.48 49.93 -9.43
C ARG A 114 10.01 49.89 -9.02
N VAL A 115 9.59 50.84 -8.19
CA VAL A 115 8.19 50.97 -7.78
C VAL A 115 7.33 51.40 -8.96
N ILE A 116 6.33 50.59 -9.29
CA ILE A 116 5.38 50.77 -10.39
C ILE A 116 4.15 51.55 -9.92
N THR A 117 3.63 51.21 -8.74
CA THR A 117 2.53 51.93 -8.08
C THR A 117 2.59 51.70 -6.58
N SER A 118 2.03 52.62 -5.80
CA SER A 118 1.89 52.47 -4.36
C SER A 118 0.50 52.91 -3.87
N PHE A 119 0.15 52.43 -2.68
CA PHE A 119 -1.01 52.83 -1.91
C PHE A 119 -0.55 53.11 -0.49
N GLU A 120 -0.96 54.25 0.08
CA GLU A 120 -0.64 54.57 1.46
C GLU A 120 -1.87 55.13 2.18
N ARG A 121 -2.24 54.52 3.32
CA ARG A 121 -3.34 54.99 4.15
C ARG A 121 -3.26 54.42 5.57
N ILE A 122 -3.84 55.15 6.53
CA ILE A 122 -4.21 54.59 7.83
C ILE A 122 -5.40 53.64 7.64
N LEU A 123 -5.26 52.43 8.16
CA LEU A 123 -6.26 51.38 8.14
C LEU A 123 -6.56 50.92 9.58
N GLU A 124 -7.80 50.53 9.82
CA GLU A 124 -8.23 49.99 11.12
C GLU A 124 -7.66 48.57 11.33
N GLN A 125 -7.68 48.08 12.56
CA GLN A 125 -7.35 46.69 12.87
C GLN A 125 -8.35 45.76 12.19
N GLY A 126 -7.87 44.67 11.56
CA GLY A 126 -8.72 43.67 10.93
C GLY A 126 -8.31 43.32 9.50
N ASN A 127 -9.24 42.72 8.75
CA ASN A 127 -9.01 42.27 7.37
C ASN A 127 -9.38 43.34 6.35
N HIS A 128 -8.48 43.55 5.39
CA HIS A 128 -8.55 44.54 4.32
C HIS A 128 -8.37 43.88 2.98
N LYS A 129 -9.24 44.19 2.02
CA LYS A 129 -9.14 43.65 0.66
C LYS A 129 -8.66 44.71 -0.33
N PHE A 130 -7.74 44.31 -1.21
CA PHE A 130 -7.27 45.13 -2.32
C PHE A 130 -7.43 44.40 -3.65
N GLU A 131 -7.85 45.15 -4.66
CA GLU A 131 -7.82 44.74 -6.07
C GLU A 131 -6.65 45.43 -6.76
N LEU A 132 -5.90 44.65 -7.52
CA LEU A 132 -4.70 45.07 -8.22
C LEU A 132 -4.96 44.97 -9.72
N THR A 133 -4.61 46.02 -10.45
CA THR A 133 -4.47 45.98 -11.92
C THR A 133 -2.99 46.06 -12.25
N LEU A 134 -2.51 45.20 -13.15
CA LEU A 134 -1.10 45.09 -13.55
C LEU A 134 -0.97 45.24 -15.07
N GLU A 135 -0.21 46.23 -15.50
CA GLU A 135 -0.12 46.62 -16.91
C GLU A 135 0.64 45.61 -17.77
N ALA A 136 1.83 45.20 -17.35
CA ALA A 136 2.77 44.43 -18.17
C ALA A 136 2.73 42.92 -17.84
N CYS A 137 2.94 42.09 -18.86
CA CYS A 137 3.17 40.66 -18.69
C CYS A 137 4.57 40.43 -18.12
N GLN A 138 4.67 40.35 -16.79
CA GLN A 138 5.92 40.13 -16.07
C GLN A 138 5.65 39.64 -14.64
N MET A 139 6.73 39.35 -13.92
CA MET A 139 6.69 39.16 -12.47
C MET A 139 6.75 40.51 -11.76
N TYR A 140 5.96 40.64 -10.70
CA TYR A 140 5.94 41.78 -9.79
C TYR A 140 6.23 41.31 -8.37
N LEU A 141 6.82 42.19 -7.57
CA LEU A 141 6.91 42.05 -6.12
C LEU A 141 5.92 43.01 -5.48
N LEU A 142 4.99 42.50 -4.68
CA LEU A 142 4.12 43.33 -3.84
C LEU A 142 4.64 43.30 -2.42
N THR A 143 4.84 44.47 -1.83
CA THR A 143 5.35 44.64 -0.47
C THR A 143 4.40 45.51 0.34
N ALA A 144 3.87 44.98 1.45
CA ALA A 144 3.11 45.73 2.45
C ALA A 144 4.01 46.07 3.64
N LYS A 145 4.10 47.35 3.98
CA LYS A 145 4.89 47.90 5.08
C LYS A 145 3.98 48.60 6.08
N THR A 146 4.23 48.37 7.35
CA THR A 146 3.64 49.12 8.46
C THR A 146 4.77 49.72 9.31
N GLN A 147 4.45 50.34 10.45
CA GLN A 147 5.49 50.91 11.31
C GLN A 147 6.39 49.82 11.92
N THR A 148 5.87 48.61 12.07
CA THR A 148 6.52 47.53 12.82
C THR A 148 6.80 46.28 12.00
N ALA A 149 6.18 46.12 10.82
CA ALA A 149 6.29 44.91 10.02
C ALA A 149 6.41 45.21 8.52
N THR A 150 7.01 44.28 7.79
CA THR A 150 7.02 44.28 6.33
C THR A 150 6.75 42.86 5.84
N SER A 151 5.84 42.70 4.90
CA SER A 151 5.52 41.43 4.25
C SER A 151 5.53 41.59 2.73
N SER A 152 5.95 40.57 1.99
CA SER A 152 6.04 40.63 0.53
C SER A 152 5.62 39.32 -0.13
N ILE A 153 5.01 39.43 -1.32
CA ILE A 153 4.60 38.31 -2.16
C ILE A 153 5.03 38.54 -3.61
N LYS A 154 5.25 37.45 -4.34
CA LYS A 154 5.53 37.50 -5.79
C LYS A 154 4.25 37.25 -6.56
N ILE A 155 3.98 38.11 -7.54
CA ILE A 155 2.81 38.04 -8.41
C ILE A 155 3.28 37.79 -9.84
N MET A 156 2.72 36.76 -10.49
CA MET A 156 2.99 36.47 -11.90
C MET A 156 1.81 36.97 -12.76
N ASN A 157 2.03 37.99 -13.58
CA ASN A 157 1.04 38.45 -14.56
C ASN A 157 1.37 37.91 -15.96
N THR A 158 0.41 37.26 -16.59
CA THR A 158 0.57 36.57 -17.87
C THR A 158 -0.02 37.33 -19.05
N GLN A 159 -0.66 38.47 -18.82
CA GLN A 159 -1.31 39.25 -19.87
C GLN A 159 -1.06 40.75 -19.70
N LYS A 160 -0.85 41.45 -20.83
CA LYS A 160 -0.82 42.91 -20.84
C LYS A 160 -2.24 43.46 -20.63
N SER A 161 -2.49 44.07 -19.47
CA SER A 161 -3.72 44.83 -19.22
C SER A 161 -3.58 46.17 -19.93
N GLY A 162 -4.50 46.55 -20.82
CA GLY A 162 -4.47 47.88 -21.46
C GLY A 162 -4.70 49.06 -20.51
N LEU A 163 -4.61 48.81 -19.19
CA LEU A 163 -4.85 49.73 -18.09
C LEU A 163 -3.56 49.91 -17.30
N SER A 164 -3.29 51.13 -16.84
CA SER A 164 -2.15 51.42 -15.98
C SER A 164 -2.26 50.66 -14.66
N SER A 165 -1.11 50.23 -14.13
CA SER A 165 -1.07 49.48 -12.87
C SER A 165 -1.62 50.32 -11.72
N CYS A 166 -2.49 49.75 -10.89
CA CYS A 166 -3.09 50.46 -9.76
C CYS A 166 -3.45 49.50 -8.61
N ILE A 167 -3.56 50.07 -7.40
CA ILE A 167 -4.00 49.38 -6.18
C ILE A 167 -5.30 50.02 -5.71
N LEU A 168 -6.38 49.26 -5.65
CA LEU A 168 -7.71 49.72 -5.25
C LEU A 168 -8.13 49.05 -3.94
N TYR A 169 -8.36 49.85 -2.90
CA TYR A 169 -8.87 49.37 -1.61
C TYR A 169 -10.40 49.20 -1.62
N LYS A 170 -10.91 48.04 -1.18
CA LYS A 170 -12.36 47.67 -1.25
C LYS A 170 -13.12 47.61 0.08
N ASN A 171 -12.49 48.05 1.18
CA ASN A 171 -13.05 48.16 2.55
C ASN A 171 -13.07 46.87 3.40
N THR A 172 -13.28 47.04 4.71
CA THR A 172 -13.21 46.05 5.79
C THR A 172 -14.34 45.01 5.70
N VAL A 173 -14.01 43.71 5.73
CA VAL A 173 -15.03 42.64 5.78
C VAL A 173 -15.37 42.35 7.24
N SER A 174 -16.57 42.72 7.69
CA SER A 174 -17.05 42.42 9.04
C SER A 174 -17.12 40.91 9.27
N ALA A 175 -16.64 40.45 10.43
CA ALA A 175 -16.61 39.05 10.83
C ALA A 175 -18.03 38.46 10.91
N SER A 176 -18.40 37.62 9.94
CA SER A 176 -19.49 36.65 10.10
C SER A 176 -18.97 35.50 10.94
N THR A 177 -19.52 35.29 12.14
CA THR A 177 -19.28 34.10 12.97
C THR A 177 -19.83 32.86 12.25
N PRO A 178 -19.00 31.89 11.83
CA PRO A 178 -19.49 30.63 11.28
C PRO A 178 -19.92 29.73 12.45
N VAL A 179 -21.15 29.23 12.39
CA VAL A 179 -21.62 28.17 13.28
C VAL A 179 -20.95 26.85 12.86
N GLN A 180 -20.33 26.18 13.83
CA GLN A 180 -19.58 24.93 13.69
C GLN A 180 -20.42 23.83 13.02
N LYS A 181 -20.02 23.38 11.84
CA LYS A 181 -20.50 22.13 11.24
C LYS A 181 -19.48 21.02 11.52
N SER A 182 -19.89 20.07 12.36
CA SER A 182 -19.33 18.73 12.53
C SER A 182 -17.87 18.62 13.01
N ASN A 183 -17.71 17.97 14.16
CA ASN A 183 -16.48 17.86 14.94
C ASN A 183 -15.69 16.59 14.60
N ILE A 184 -15.40 16.34 13.33
CA ILE A 184 -14.49 15.24 12.95
C ILE A 184 -13.51 15.76 11.90
N GLN A 185 -12.47 16.47 12.37
CA GLN A 185 -11.25 16.64 11.60
C GLN A 185 -10.43 15.36 11.75
N LYS A 186 -10.34 14.59 10.66
CA LYS A 186 -9.56 13.36 10.53
C LYS A 186 -8.05 13.69 10.49
N PHE A 187 -7.48 14.05 11.63
CA PHE A 187 -6.06 14.45 11.75
C PHE A 187 -5.14 13.26 11.96
N PHE A 188 -4.06 13.15 11.19
CA PHE A 188 -2.98 12.21 11.48
C PHE A 188 -2.53 12.32 12.95
N LEU A 189 -2.39 11.18 13.62
CA LEU A 189 -1.64 11.05 14.87
C LEU A 189 -0.45 10.10 14.69
N PRO A 190 0.64 10.31 15.43
CA PRO A 190 1.70 9.32 15.55
C PRO A 190 1.13 7.93 15.88
N GLY A 191 1.46 6.95 15.03
CA GLY A 191 1.01 5.56 15.14
C GLY A 191 -0.02 5.14 14.10
N ASP A 192 -0.53 6.07 13.29
CA ASP A 192 -1.55 5.79 12.27
C ASP A 192 -1.04 4.90 11.16
N SER A 193 -1.93 4.02 10.67
CA SER A 193 -1.62 3.12 9.56
C SER A 193 -1.80 3.85 8.24
N MET A 194 -0.69 4.09 7.57
CA MET A 194 -0.58 4.84 6.33
C MET A 194 -0.25 3.90 5.16
N ILE A 195 -0.82 4.19 3.99
CA ILE A 195 -0.45 3.62 2.71
C ILE A 195 0.13 4.75 1.85
N TYR A 196 1.34 4.58 1.37
CA TYR A 196 2.01 5.49 0.43
C TYR A 196 2.19 4.78 -0.91
N ILE A 197 1.70 5.37 -1.99
CA ILE A 197 1.76 4.81 -3.35
C ILE A 197 2.53 5.79 -4.22
N GLY A 198 3.77 5.44 -4.58
CA GLY A 198 4.60 6.20 -5.49
C GLY A 198 4.34 5.78 -6.94
N TYR A 199 4.24 6.75 -7.82
CA TYR A 199 4.12 6.56 -9.26
C TYR A 199 5.40 7.02 -9.97
N TYR A 200 5.91 6.19 -10.85
CA TYR A 200 7.05 6.49 -11.72
C TYR A 200 6.81 5.85 -13.09
N GLN A 201 6.55 6.67 -14.11
CA GLN A 201 6.12 6.28 -15.44
C GLN A 201 4.86 5.39 -15.38
N ASP A 202 4.95 4.17 -15.89
CA ASP A 202 3.90 3.14 -15.86
C ASP A 202 3.96 2.26 -14.60
N LYS A 203 4.90 2.53 -13.68
CA LYS A 203 5.17 1.69 -12.51
C LYS A 203 4.60 2.30 -11.24
N ILE A 204 4.15 1.41 -10.35
CA ILE A 204 3.53 1.76 -9.07
C ILE A 204 4.27 0.99 -7.96
N LYS A 205 4.57 1.67 -6.85
CA LYS A 205 5.10 1.03 -5.65
C LYS A 205 4.33 1.48 -4.41
N THR A 206 3.85 0.51 -3.66
CA THR A 206 3.04 0.71 -2.45
C THR A 206 3.85 0.36 -1.19
N ILE A 207 3.82 1.24 -0.21
CA ILE A 207 4.45 1.08 1.12
C ILE A 207 3.38 1.26 2.18
N ASN A 208 3.13 0.21 2.95
CA ASN A 208 2.17 0.20 4.06
C ASN A 208 2.94 0.25 5.38
N LYS A 209 2.65 1.21 6.25
CA LYS A 209 3.33 1.31 7.55
C LYS A 209 2.61 2.17 8.58
N LYS A 210 3.00 2.02 9.84
CA LYS A 210 2.70 3.01 10.87
C LYS A 210 3.65 4.20 10.78
N GLN A 211 3.11 5.42 10.72
CA GLN A 211 3.92 6.64 10.70
C GLN A 211 3.91 7.27 12.10
N ASN A 212 5.09 7.61 12.64
CA ASN A 212 5.21 8.13 14.01
C ASN A 212 5.94 9.47 14.10
N GLN A 213 6.85 9.72 13.16
CA GLN A 213 7.79 10.83 13.21
C GLN A 213 8.19 11.26 11.80
N ASN A 214 9.01 12.30 11.69
CA ASN A 214 9.55 12.72 10.40
C ASN A 214 10.34 11.60 9.74
N GLU A 215 10.14 11.41 8.44
CA GLU A 215 10.76 10.31 7.72
C GLU A 215 10.87 10.59 6.23
N THR A 216 11.89 10.01 5.59
CA THR A 216 11.96 9.91 4.14
C THR A 216 11.50 8.53 3.69
N ILE A 217 10.39 8.48 2.95
CA ILE A 217 9.90 7.29 2.27
C ILE A 217 10.63 7.18 0.92
N VAL A 218 11.38 6.09 0.75
CA VAL A 218 12.13 5.81 -0.48
C VAL A 218 11.41 4.71 -1.26
N PHE A 219 10.85 5.05 -2.41
CA PHE A 219 10.30 4.08 -3.35
C PHE A 219 11.41 3.51 -4.23
N HIS A 220 11.53 2.19 -4.30
CA HIS A 220 12.49 1.54 -5.18
C HIS A 220 11.76 1.02 -6.42
N PHE A 221 12.07 1.61 -7.58
CA PHE A 221 11.54 1.15 -8.85
C PHE A 221 12.61 0.41 -9.63
N SER A 222 12.22 -0.72 -10.20
CA SER A 222 13.05 -1.41 -11.15
C SER A 222 13.17 -0.58 -12.43
N ILE A 223 14.37 -0.17 -12.83
CA ILE A 223 14.61 0.29 -14.22
C ILE A 223 15.11 -0.87 -15.07
N GLY A 224 14.77 -0.85 -16.35
CA GLY A 224 15.09 -1.93 -17.29
C GLY A 224 14.12 -3.12 -17.21
N ASN A 225 14.62 -4.32 -17.44
CA ASN A 225 13.81 -5.54 -17.63
C ASN A 225 13.21 -6.12 -16.34
N TYR A 226 13.51 -5.56 -15.17
CA TYR A 226 13.03 -6.13 -13.90
C TYR A 226 11.65 -5.58 -13.54
N PHE A 227 10.72 -6.44 -13.15
CA PHE A 227 9.48 -6.09 -12.43
C PHE A 227 9.36 -6.83 -11.09
N VAL A 228 10.24 -7.80 -10.83
CA VAL A 228 10.48 -8.32 -9.48
C VAL A 228 11.21 -7.29 -8.62
N ASP A 229 10.90 -7.27 -7.33
CA ASP A 229 11.64 -6.48 -6.35
C ASP A 229 13.01 -7.10 -6.08
N ILE A 230 14.06 -6.30 -5.96
CA ILE A 230 15.42 -6.81 -5.74
C ILE A 230 16.02 -6.36 -4.41
N LEU A 231 15.24 -5.68 -3.56
CA LEU A 231 15.59 -5.46 -2.16
C LEU A 231 15.16 -6.66 -1.29
N PRO A 232 15.88 -6.99 -0.21
CA PRO A 232 15.47 -8.03 0.72
C PRO A 232 14.04 -7.82 1.25
N GLN A 233 13.22 -8.87 1.21
CA GLN A 233 11.86 -8.87 1.74
C GLN A 233 11.66 -10.02 2.73
N ASN A 234 10.63 -9.89 3.56
CA ASN A 234 10.12 -11.03 4.33
C ASN A 234 9.31 -11.97 3.46
N LYS A 235 9.16 -13.21 3.91
CA LYS A 235 8.37 -14.24 3.23
C LYS A 235 6.91 -13.79 3.10
N ASN A 236 6.35 -13.95 1.91
CA ASN A 236 4.91 -14.14 1.75
C ASN A 236 4.56 -15.61 2.05
N ILE A 237 3.34 -15.86 2.49
CA ILE A 237 2.89 -17.17 2.94
C ILE A 237 1.97 -17.82 1.91
N LEU A 238 2.22 -19.10 1.66
CA LEU A 238 1.34 -19.97 0.89
C LEU A 238 0.71 -20.99 1.83
N LEU A 239 -0.62 -21.04 1.90
CA LEU A 239 -1.35 -22.14 2.51
C LEU A 239 -1.80 -23.11 1.41
N GLU A 240 -1.27 -24.33 1.43
CA GLU A 240 -1.84 -25.45 0.66
C GLU A 240 -2.83 -26.17 1.58
N GLU A 241 -4.13 -25.88 1.43
CA GLU A 241 -5.21 -26.42 2.25
C GLU A 241 -5.74 -27.73 1.66
N TYR A 242 -5.54 -28.83 2.35
CA TYR A 242 -6.06 -30.14 1.97
C TYR A 242 -7.47 -30.33 2.53
N THR A 243 -8.43 -30.52 1.62
CA THR A 243 -9.85 -30.59 1.92
C THR A 243 -10.56 -31.62 1.02
N GLY A 244 -11.89 -31.63 1.06
CA GLY A 244 -12.72 -32.45 0.20
C GLY A 244 -14.22 -32.24 0.47
N VAL A 245 -15.06 -32.56 -0.52
CA VAL A 245 -16.51 -32.34 -0.43
C VAL A 245 -17.17 -33.09 0.74
N ASN A 246 -16.57 -34.17 1.24
CA ASN A 246 -17.06 -34.93 2.39
C ASN A 246 -16.50 -34.44 3.74
N CYS A 247 -15.61 -33.45 3.73
CA CYS A 247 -15.00 -32.91 4.94
C CYS A 247 -15.97 -31.97 5.65
N GLY A 248 -16.61 -32.44 6.73
CA GLY A 248 -17.57 -31.64 7.49
C GLY A 248 -16.99 -30.35 8.09
N TYR A 249 -15.69 -30.31 8.38
CA TYR A 249 -15.02 -29.10 8.88
C TYR A 249 -14.22 -28.36 7.81
N GLY A 250 -14.28 -28.79 6.54
CA GLY A 250 -13.64 -28.11 5.41
C GLY A 250 -14.06 -26.64 5.31
N PRO A 251 -15.37 -26.32 5.36
CA PRO A 251 -15.84 -24.93 5.32
C PRO A 251 -15.31 -24.06 6.46
N ASP A 252 -15.07 -24.62 7.65
CA ASP A 252 -14.45 -23.87 8.75
C ASP A 252 -12.95 -23.59 8.50
N GLY A 253 -12.27 -24.47 7.75
CA GLY A 253 -10.93 -24.24 7.22
C GLY A 253 -10.94 -23.09 6.21
N ASP A 254 -11.81 -23.15 5.21
CA ASP A 254 -12.01 -22.10 4.21
C ASP A 254 -12.25 -20.73 4.89
N ARG A 255 -13.11 -20.69 5.91
CA ARG A 255 -13.41 -19.48 6.70
C ARG A 255 -12.17 -18.91 7.39
N ILE A 256 -11.33 -19.75 7.99
CA ILE A 256 -10.09 -19.31 8.65
C ILE A 256 -9.07 -18.84 7.60
N SER A 257 -8.97 -19.53 6.46
CA SER A 257 -8.12 -19.12 5.33
C SER A 257 -8.49 -17.73 4.82
N ASP A 258 -9.79 -17.47 4.61
CA ASP A 258 -10.30 -16.16 4.19
C ASP A 258 -10.04 -15.06 5.24
N GLN A 259 -10.13 -15.39 6.53
CA GLN A 259 -9.76 -14.47 7.62
C GLN A 259 -8.27 -14.12 7.63
N LEU A 260 -7.40 -15.11 7.36
CA LEU A 260 -5.96 -14.88 7.26
C LEU A 260 -5.62 -14.05 6.02
N HIS A 261 -6.28 -14.29 4.90
CA HIS A 261 -6.13 -13.47 3.69
C HIS A 261 -6.55 -12.01 3.95
N ALA A 262 -7.68 -11.79 4.63
CA ALA A 262 -8.13 -10.45 5.00
C ALA A 262 -7.18 -9.75 5.99
N THR A 263 -6.54 -10.50 6.88
CA THR A 263 -5.57 -9.98 7.86
C THR A 263 -4.23 -9.62 7.21
N TYR A 264 -3.77 -10.44 6.26
CA TYR A 264 -2.46 -10.34 5.62
C TYR A 264 -2.58 -10.14 4.11
N VAL A 265 -3.29 -9.06 3.73
CA VAL A 265 -3.53 -8.68 2.33
C VAL A 265 -2.21 -8.66 1.55
N ASP A 266 -2.21 -9.25 0.35
CA ASP A 266 -1.06 -9.42 -0.55
C ASP A 266 0.12 -10.23 -0.01
N LYS A 267 0.04 -10.71 1.24
CA LYS A 267 1.10 -11.46 1.93
C LYS A 267 0.71 -12.90 2.24
N PHE A 268 -0.58 -13.24 2.16
CA PHE A 268 -1.09 -14.59 2.36
C PHE A 268 -1.92 -15.03 1.14
N LEU A 269 -1.56 -16.19 0.59
CA LEU A 269 -2.22 -16.82 -0.56
C LEU A 269 -2.59 -18.25 -0.20
N ALA A 270 -3.74 -18.71 -0.68
CA ALA A 270 -4.25 -20.05 -0.43
C ALA A 270 -4.41 -20.84 -1.74
N ILE A 271 -4.24 -22.15 -1.65
CA ILE A 271 -4.55 -23.13 -2.69
C ILE A 271 -5.35 -24.24 -2.01
N ASN A 272 -6.60 -24.40 -2.40
CA ASN A 272 -7.50 -25.42 -1.86
C ASN A 272 -7.39 -26.69 -2.69
N ILE A 273 -6.84 -27.73 -2.08
CA ILE A 273 -6.49 -29.01 -2.70
C ILE A 273 -7.50 -30.05 -2.27
N HIS A 274 -8.42 -30.40 -3.17
CA HIS A 274 -9.33 -31.52 -2.99
C HIS A 274 -8.57 -32.83 -3.22
N ALA A 275 -8.35 -33.60 -2.15
CA ALA A 275 -7.56 -34.82 -2.22
C ALA A 275 -8.01 -35.89 -1.21
N GLY A 276 -7.43 -37.08 -1.36
CA GLY A 276 -7.60 -38.20 -0.43
C GLY A 276 -9.05 -38.67 -0.27
N SER A 277 -9.33 -39.39 0.82
CA SER A 277 -10.63 -40.02 1.04
C SER A 277 -11.78 -39.01 1.17
N TYR A 278 -11.51 -37.81 1.66
CA TYR A 278 -12.54 -36.78 1.88
C TYR A 278 -12.95 -36.06 0.60
N SER A 279 -12.14 -36.08 -0.46
CA SER A 279 -12.57 -35.63 -1.78
C SER A 279 -13.67 -36.51 -2.38
N GLY A 280 -13.73 -37.80 -2.02
CA GLY A 280 -14.67 -38.75 -2.62
C GLY A 280 -14.51 -38.93 -4.14
N GLY A 281 -13.38 -38.50 -4.72
CA GLY A 281 -13.17 -38.48 -6.18
C GLY A 281 -13.67 -37.23 -6.89
N TYR A 282 -14.16 -36.22 -6.15
CA TYR A 282 -14.61 -34.94 -6.68
C TYR A 282 -13.53 -33.87 -6.58
N PHE A 283 -13.42 -33.06 -7.64
CA PHE A 283 -12.48 -31.92 -7.74
C PHE A 283 -10.99 -32.26 -7.61
N ASN A 284 -10.63 -33.55 -7.57
CA ASN A 284 -9.25 -33.99 -7.49
C ASN A 284 -8.45 -33.63 -8.73
N THR A 285 -7.20 -33.21 -8.55
CA THR A 285 -6.19 -33.14 -9.61
C THR A 285 -5.13 -34.23 -9.40
N PRO A 286 -4.45 -34.70 -10.46
CA PRO A 286 -3.31 -35.60 -10.32
C PRO A 286 -2.25 -35.06 -9.36
N GLU A 287 -1.93 -33.77 -9.48
CA GLU A 287 -0.94 -33.08 -8.67
C GLU A 287 -1.39 -32.93 -7.22
N GLY A 288 -2.67 -32.61 -6.97
CA GLY A 288 -3.22 -32.52 -5.62
C GLY A 288 -3.16 -33.85 -4.87
N ASN A 289 -3.48 -34.96 -5.54
CA ASN A 289 -3.36 -36.30 -4.96
C ASN A 289 -1.89 -36.67 -4.69
N ALA A 290 -0.97 -36.31 -5.60
CA ALA A 290 0.46 -36.56 -5.42
C ALA A 290 1.04 -35.76 -4.25
N LEU A 291 0.68 -34.48 -4.09
CA LEU A 291 1.09 -33.66 -2.95
C LEU A 291 0.52 -34.20 -1.64
N ASN A 292 -0.76 -34.61 -1.62
CA ASN A 292 -1.40 -35.20 -0.45
C ASN A 292 -0.64 -36.44 0.06
N ALA A 293 -0.18 -37.28 -0.88
CA ALA A 293 0.66 -38.43 -0.56
C ALA A 293 2.06 -38.02 -0.09
N ALA A 294 2.73 -37.10 -0.80
CA ALA A 294 4.08 -36.63 -0.49
C ALA A 294 4.18 -36.02 0.92
N PHE A 295 3.21 -35.16 1.29
CA PHE A 295 3.16 -34.53 2.62
C PHE A 295 2.51 -35.39 3.70
N LYS A 296 2.14 -36.64 3.37
CA LYS A 296 1.58 -37.64 4.30
C LYS A 296 0.34 -37.11 5.03
N ILE A 297 -0.59 -36.49 4.29
CA ILE A 297 -1.80 -35.91 4.86
C ILE A 297 -2.79 -37.01 5.25
N ILE A 298 -3.12 -37.08 6.54
CA ILE A 298 -3.99 -38.12 7.13
C ILE A 298 -5.28 -37.58 7.76
N GLY A 299 -5.45 -36.25 7.82
CA GLY A 299 -6.62 -35.59 8.40
C GLY A 299 -7.02 -34.37 7.57
N TYR A 300 -8.30 -33.99 7.64
CA TYR A 300 -8.90 -32.93 6.82
C TYR A 300 -9.88 -32.09 7.68
N PRO A 301 -9.93 -30.75 7.52
CA PRO A 301 -9.00 -29.98 6.72
C PRO A 301 -7.60 -29.99 7.35
N SER A 302 -6.57 -29.93 6.53
CA SER A 302 -5.18 -29.80 7.00
C SER A 302 -4.42 -28.80 6.15
N GLY A 303 -3.69 -27.91 6.80
CA GLY A 303 -2.88 -26.90 6.13
C GLY A 303 -1.43 -27.33 6.07
N VAL A 304 -0.83 -27.21 4.89
CA VAL A 304 0.62 -27.21 4.70
C VAL A 304 1.04 -25.76 4.47
N ILE A 305 1.67 -25.15 5.48
CA ILE A 305 1.95 -23.72 5.51
C ILE A 305 3.38 -23.48 5.06
N SER A 306 3.54 -22.85 3.89
CA SER A 306 4.83 -22.62 3.20
C SER A 306 5.72 -23.87 3.13
N ARG A 307 5.09 -25.06 3.11
CA ARG A 307 5.75 -26.37 3.18
C ARG A 307 6.73 -26.51 4.36
N GLU A 308 6.58 -25.74 5.44
CA GLU A 308 7.44 -25.88 6.61
C GLU A 308 7.09 -27.18 7.36
N LEU A 309 8.12 -27.86 7.88
CA LEU A 309 7.94 -29.03 8.72
C LEU A 309 7.67 -28.57 10.16
N ILE A 310 6.45 -28.77 10.65
CA ILE A 310 5.98 -28.19 11.91
C ILE A 310 6.03 -29.20 13.05
N ASN A 311 6.63 -28.81 14.17
CA ASN A 311 6.55 -29.55 15.42
C ASN A 311 5.45 -28.96 16.33
N THR A 312 4.36 -29.70 16.54
CA THR A 312 3.25 -29.29 17.43
C THR A 312 3.43 -29.77 18.88
N GLY A 313 4.63 -30.23 19.24
CA GLY A 313 4.95 -30.87 20.54
C GLY A 313 4.53 -32.35 20.61
N THR A 314 3.44 -32.72 19.95
CA THR A 314 2.92 -34.10 19.90
C THR A 314 3.25 -34.82 18.59
N LYS A 315 3.50 -34.09 17.51
CA LYS A 315 3.88 -34.62 16.20
C LYS A 315 4.76 -33.64 15.43
N VAL A 316 5.56 -34.19 14.52
CA VAL A 316 6.28 -33.44 13.48
C VAL A 316 5.66 -33.79 12.13
N ALA A 317 5.05 -32.81 11.45
CA ALA A 317 4.34 -33.03 10.19
C ALA A 317 4.28 -31.75 9.36
N PHE A 318 4.12 -31.90 8.04
CA PHE A 318 3.76 -30.78 7.15
C PHE A 318 2.30 -30.36 7.36
N GLY A 319 1.39 -31.35 7.39
CA GLY A 319 -0.04 -31.13 7.60
C GLY A 319 -0.42 -30.89 9.06
N VAL A 320 -0.91 -29.70 9.36
CA VAL A 320 -1.40 -29.31 10.69
C VAL A 320 -2.87 -28.90 10.70
N SER A 321 -3.50 -28.99 11.87
CA SER A 321 -4.88 -28.56 12.11
C SER A 321 -5.03 -27.06 11.91
N LYS A 322 -6.21 -26.63 11.43
CA LYS A 322 -6.60 -25.22 11.27
C LYS A 322 -6.43 -24.36 12.52
N THR A 323 -6.48 -24.97 13.70
CA THR A 323 -6.22 -24.31 14.99
C THR A 323 -4.80 -23.76 15.15
N TYR A 324 -3.84 -24.19 14.31
CA TYR A 324 -2.45 -23.74 14.37
C TYR A 324 -2.09 -22.73 13.27
N TRP A 325 -2.98 -22.48 12.31
CA TRP A 325 -2.61 -21.74 11.10
C TRP A 325 -2.21 -20.30 11.38
N GLU A 326 -2.99 -19.58 12.17
CA GLU A 326 -2.71 -18.17 12.53
C GLU A 326 -1.35 -18.00 13.22
N ASP A 327 -1.09 -18.80 14.26
CA ASP A 327 0.17 -18.76 15.01
C ASP A 327 1.38 -19.07 14.12
N ILE A 328 1.28 -20.05 13.21
CA ILE A 328 2.39 -20.43 12.33
C ILE A 328 2.60 -19.39 11.22
N VAL A 329 1.51 -18.88 10.63
CA VAL A 329 1.55 -17.83 9.60
C VAL A 329 2.27 -16.60 10.14
N SER A 330 1.91 -16.14 11.34
CA SER A 330 2.53 -14.97 11.97
C SER A 330 4.04 -15.16 12.21
N GLN A 331 4.47 -16.37 12.59
CA GLN A 331 5.89 -16.70 12.80
C GLN A 331 6.68 -16.74 11.49
N ILE A 332 6.19 -17.44 10.46
CA ILE A 332 6.91 -17.58 9.20
C ILE A 332 6.99 -16.24 8.46
N MET A 333 5.95 -15.41 8.53
CA MET A 333 5.92 -14.10 7.85
C MET A 333 6.93 -13.10 8.43
N ALA A 334 7.42 -13.32 9.65
CA ALA A 334 8.50 -12.53 10.24
C ALA A 334 9.89 -12.90 9.68
N LEU A 335 10.02 -14.04 8.99
CA LEU A 335 11.28 -14.52 8.43
C LEU A 335 11.61 -13.84 7.10
N LYS A 336 12.90 -13.67 6.82
CA LYS A 336 13.40 -13.16 5.54
C LYS A 336 13.28 -14.23 4.45
N ALA A 337 12.90 -13.81 3.25
CA ALA A 337 13.07 -14.60 2.05
C ALA A 337 14.45 -14.31 1.44
N TYR A 338 15.17 -15.35 1.02
CA TYR A 338 16.43 -15.16 0.28
C TYR A 338 16.21 -14.93 -1.23
N VAL A 339 14.97 -15.08 -1.70
CA VAL A 339 14.58 -14.85 -3.09
C VAL A 339 13.22 -14.16 -3.14
N ASN A 340 13.13 -13.11 -3.94
CA ASN A 340 11.87 -12.46 -4.30
C ASN A 340 11.33 -13.06 -5.59
N VAL A 341 10.00 -13.05 -5.76
CA VAL A 341 9.33 -13.55 -6.96
C VAL A 341 8.21 -12.60 -7.38
N ALA A 342 8.06 -12.40 -8.68
CA ALA A 342 6.96 -11.68 -9.29
C ALA A 342 6.54 -12.36 -10.59
N ALA A 343 5.26 -12.21 -10.96
CA ALA A 343 4.73 -12.76 -12.19
C ALA A 343 3.70 -11.82 -12.84
N ARG A 344 3.67 -11.85 -14.17
CA ARG A 344 2.65 -11.20 -15.01
C ARG A 344 2.14 -12.21 -16.01
N SER A 345 0.83 -12.27 -16.18
CA SER A 345 0.17 -13.29 -16.98
C SER A 345 -0.85 -12.69 -17.93
N THR A 346 -0.96 -13.26 -19.11
CA THR A 346 -2.05 -12.99 -20.06
C THR A 346 -2.78 -14.28 -20.39
N ILE A 347 -4.10 -14.20 -20.53
CA ILE A 347 -4.93 -15.27 -21.10
C ILE A 347 -5.52 -14.77 -22.41
N ASP A 348 -5.11 -15.42 -23.49
CA ASP A 348 -5.77 -15.33 -24.80
C ASP A 348 -7.08 -16.09 -24.70
N SER A 349 -8.20 -15.35 -24.63
CA SER A 349 -9.51 -15.94 -24.37
C SER A 349 -10.03 -16.78 -25.54
N ALA A 350 -9.61 -16.45 -26.77
CA ALA A 350 -10.02 -17.14 -27.98
C ALA A 350 -9.33 -18.50 -28.12
N ASN A 351 -8.03 -18.56 -27.79
CA ASN A 351 -7.25 -19.79 -27.90
C ASN A 351 -7.07 -20.53 -26.56
N ARG A 352 -7.67 -20.03 -25.47
CA ARG A 352 -7.52 -20.53 -24.09
C ARG A 352 -6.06 -20.73 -23.70
N ARG A 353 -5.19 -19.79 -24.04
CA ARG A 353 -3.74 -19.93 -23.84
C ARG A 353 -3.25 -18.94 -22.78
N LEU A 354 -2.73 -19.49 -21.68
CA LEU A 354 -1.99 -18.75 -20.66
C LEU A 354 -0.57 -18.49 -21.14
N THR A 355 -0.10 -17.26 -20.98
CA THR A 355 1.32 -16.88 -21.04
C THR A 355 1.68 -16.23 -19.70
N CYS A 356 2.62 -16.82 -18.95
CA CYS A 356 3.03 -16.36 -17.63
C CYS A 356 4.53 -16.01 -17.66
N GLU A 357 4.87 -14.73 -17.57
CA GLU A 357 6.24 -14.26 -17.39
C GLU A 357 6.58 -14.22 -15.90
N VAL A 358 7.60 -14.98 -15.51
CA VAL A 358 8.07 -15.06 -14.12
C VAL A 358 9.45 -14.43 -14.01
N GLN A 359 9.63 -13.67 -12.93
CA GLN A 359 10.92 -13.15 -12.50
C GLN A 359 11.18 -13.52 -11.05
N ALA A 360 12.42 -13.90 -10.77
CA ALA A 360 12.89 -14.10 -9.41
C ALA A 360 14.29 -13.51 -9.24
N TYR A 361 14.54 -12.93 -8.06
CA TYR A 361 15.83 -12.32 -7.73
C TYR A 361 16.30 -12.76 -6.36
N PHE A 362 17.52 -13.29 -6.30
CA PHE A 362 18.12 -13.75 -5.05
C PHE A 362 18.73 -12.57 -4.28
N THR A 363 18.03 -12.11 -3.25
CA THR A 363 18.49 -11.04 -2.36
C THR A 363 19.52 -11.53 -1.34
N ASP A 364 19.57 -12.84 -1.13
CA ASP A 364 20.61 -13.56 -0.41
C ASP A 364 20.91 -14.91 -1.09
N SER A 365 21.98 -15.59 -0.70
CA SER A 365 22.29 -16.92 -1.22
C SER A 365 21.40 -17.99 -0.59
N SER A 366 20.88 -18.89 -1.42
CA SER A 366 20.16 -20.07 -0.96
C SER A 366 21.06 -20.98 -0.10
N VAL A 367 20.44 -21.64 0.87
CA VAL A 367 21.09 -22.62 1.76
C VAL A 367 21.21 -24.01 1.13
N VAL A 368 20.50 -24.27 0.03
CA VAL A 368 20.56 -25.54 -0.71
C VAL A 368 21.50 -25.45 -1.91
N THR A 369 21.96 -26.60 -2.38
CA THR A 369 22.81 -26.73 -3.58
C THR A 369 22.15 -26.06 -4.79
N ALA A 370 22.95 -25.44 -5.67
CA ALA A 370 22.46 -24.87 -6.93
C ALA A 370 21.67 -25.91 -7.74
N GLY A 371 20.57 -25.49 -8.38
CA GLY A 371 19.63 -26.39 -9.03
C GLY A 371 18.54 -26.97 -8.12
N LEU A 372 18.60 -26.75 -6.79
CA LEU A 372 17.58 -27.20 -5.84
C LEU A 372 16.62 -26.09 -5.39
N ASN A 373 16.56 -25.00 -6.14
CA ASN A 373 15.48 -24.02 -6.05
C ASN A 373 14.58 -24.15 -7.28
N PHE A 374 13.26 -24.02 -7.11
CA PHE A 374 12.31 -24.31 -8.18
C PHE A 374 11.22 -23.25 -8.29
N ILE A 375 10.88 -22.84 -9.52
CA ILE A 375 9.68 -22.06 -9.82
C ILE A 375 8.48 -23.01 -9.90
N ASN A 376 7.44 -22.73 -9.14
CA ASN A 376 6.18 -23.46 -9.19
C ASN A 376 5.07 -22.51 -9.62
N ILE A 377 4.22 -22.95 -10.54
CA ILE A 377 3.09 -22.15 -11.05
C ILE A 377 1.81 -22.96 -10.89
N ALA A 378 0.93 -22.49 -10.00
CA ALA A 378 -0.38 -23.06 -9.77
C ALA A 378 -1.45 -22.23 -10.48
N ILE A 379 -2.37 -22.91 -11.15
CA ILE A 379 -3.63 -22.34 -11.59
C ILE A 379 -4.69 -22.74 -10.58
N VAL A 380 -5.35 -21.75 -9.98
CA VAL A 380 -6.50 -21.96 -9.10
C VAL A 380 -7.75 -21.33 -9.71
N GLN A 381 -8.93 -21.82 -9.35
CA GLN A 381 -10.20 -21.26 -9.79
C GLN A 381 -11.10 -20.95 -8.59
N ASN A 382 -11.71 -19.77 -8.65
CA ASN A 382 -12.73 -19.30 -7.73
C ASN A 382 -14.14 -19.63 -8.22
N ASN A 383 -15.15 -19.39 -7.38
CA ASN A 383 -16.57 -19.45 -7.77
C ASN A 383 -17.05 -20.80 -8.35
N ILE A 384 -16.47 -21.93 -7.92
CA ILE A 384 -16.96 -23.26 -8.32
C ILE A 384 -18.09 -23.67 -7.37
N TRP A 385 -19.31 -23.80 -7.89
CA TRP A 385 -20.49 -24.14 -7.10
C TRP A 385 -20.74 -25.65 -7.08
N GLY A 386 -20.55 -26.27 -5.91
CA GLY A 386 -20.63 -27.72 -5.75
C GLY A 386 -21.20 -28.16 -4.40
N SER A 387 -21.32 -29.47 -4.20
CA SER A 387 -21.69 -30.03 -2.89
C SER A 387 -20.59 -29.82 -1.87
N GLN A 388 -20.96 -29.64 -0.60
CA GLN A 388 -20.01 -29.60 0.52
C GLN A 388 -20.69 -30.05 1.81
N ASN A 389 -20.14 -31.09 2.45
CA ASN A 389 -20.53 -31.49 3.78
C ASN A 389 -20.13 -30.42 4.79
N GLY A 390 -21.01 -30.13 5.75
CA GLY A 390 -20.77 -29.14 6.79
C GLY A 390 -20.73 -27.70 6.30
N ALA A 391 -21.37 -27.40 5.16
CA ALA A 391 -21.50 -26.04 4.62
C ALA A 391 -22.03 -25.02 5.65
N SER A 392 -22.79 -25.47 6.66
CA SER A 392 -23.24 -24.65 7.78
C SER A 392 -22.12 -24.05 8.64
N ASN A 393 -20.89 -24.58 8.56
CA ASN A 393 -19.73 -24.02 9.24
C ASN A 393 -19.16 -22.77 8.53
N TYR A 394 -19.61 -22.50 7.30
CA TYR A 394 -19.34 -21.24 6.61
C TYR A 394 -20.55 -20.81 5.75
N PRO A 395 -21.62 -20.33 6.40
CA PRO A 395 -22.91 -20.10 5.75
C PRO A 395 -22.87 -19.02 4.66
N GLU A 396 -21.95 -18.06 4.72
CA GLU A 396 -21.77 -17.01 3.72
C GLU A 396 -21.37 -17.55 2.34
N MET A 397 -20.79 -18.75 2.30
CA MET A 397 -20.41 -19.44 1.05
C MET A 397 -21.48 -20.43 0.57
N TYR A 398 -22.58 -20.60 1.31
CA TYR A 398 -23.65 -21.53 0.98
C TYR A 398 -24.88 -20.80 0.41
N ASP A 399 -25.32 -21.20 -0.77
CA ASP A 399 -26.56 -20.70 -1.36
C ASP A 399 -27.72 -21.65 -1.06
N VAL A 400 -28.65 -21.20 -0.22
CA VAL A 400 -29.84 -21.94 0.18
C VAL A 400 -30.77 -22.27 -0.99
N ASN A 401 -30.78 -21.46 -2.05
CA ASN A 401 -31.70 -21.66 -3.18
C ASN A 401 -31.23 -22.78 -4.10
N THR A 402 -29.91 -22.89 -4.31
CA THR A 402 -29.32 -23.93 -5.15
C THR A 402 -28.86 -25.15 -4.36
N GLY A 403 -28.73 -25.03 -3.04
CA GLY A 403 -28.18 -26.07 -2.16
C GLY A 403 -26.69 -26.31 -2.38
N LYS A 404 -25.98 -25.34 -2.96
CA LYS A 404 -24.57 -25.46 -3.35
C LYS A 404 -23.70 -24.56 -2.48
N TYR A 405 -22.48 -25.04 -2.25
CA TYR A 405 -21.40 -24.32 -1.62
C TYR A 405 -20.45 -23.76 -2.68
N LYS A 406 -20.00 -22.51 -2.48
CA LYS A 406 -19.07 -21.82 -3.36
C LYS A 406 -17.64 -22.13 -2.93
N HIS A 407 -16.93 -22.90 -3.73
CA HIS A 407 -15.52 -23.20 -3.56
C HIS A 407 -14.65 -22.14 -4.21
N ASN A 408 -13.67 -21.64 -3.46
CA ASN A 408 -12.66 -20.70 -3.94
C ASN A 408 -11.26 -21.31 -3.89
N HIS A 409 -10.30 -20.67 -4.57
CA HIS A 409 -8.89 -21.02 -4.58
C HIS A 409 -8.61 -22.49 -4.95
N MET A 410 -9.54 -23.16 -5.64
CA MET A 410 -9.45 -24.59 -5.91
C MET A 410 -8.33 -24.87 -6.90
N LEU A 411 -7.38 -25.73 -6.52
CA LEU A 411 -6.30 -26.16 -7.41
C LEU A 411 -6.87 -26.78 -8.68
N ARG A 412 -6.47 -26.26 -9.84
CA ARG A 412 -6.81 -26.83 -11.14
C ARG A 412 -5.61 -27.55 -11.78
N THR A 413 -4.40 -27.01 -11.65
CA THR A 413 -3.18 -27.71 -12.11
C THR A 413 -1.92 -27.02 -11.57
N LEU A 414 -0.78 -27.74 -11.59
CA LEU A 414 0.55 -27.16 -11.47
C LEU A 414 1.26 -27.27 -12.83
N ILE A 415 1.38 -26.15 -13.57
CA ILE A 415 1.87 -26.20 -14.96
C ILE A 415 3.38 -26.49 -15.07
N THR A 416 4.10 -26.36 -13.96
CA THR A 416 5.52 -26.72 -13.81
C THR A 416 5.71 -28.13 -13.22
N GLY A 417 4.62 -28.90 -13.07
CA GLY A 417 4.63 -30.20 -12.40
C GLY A 417 4.72 -30.10 -10.87
N LEU A 418 4.82 -31.27 -10.22
CA LEU A 418 4.81 -31.43 -8.76
C LEU A 418 5.98 -30.72 -8.06
N ASP A 419 7.16 -30.80 -8.68
CA ASP A 419 8.43 -30.36 -8.09
C ASP A 419 8.84 -28.95 -8.55
N GLY A 420 8.20 -28.44 -9.62
CA GLY A 420 8.52 -27.16 -10.22
C GLY A 420 9.63 -27.23 -11.28
N GLU A 421 9.92 -26.07 -11.86
CA GLU A 421 11.00 -25.85 -12.82
C GLU A 421 12.29 -25.45 -12.09
N ALA A 422 13.36 -26.20 -12.29
CA ALA A 422 14.64 -25.93 -11.62
C ALA A 422 15.24 -24.57 -12.01
N MET A 423 15.77 -23.86 -11.01
CA MET A 423 16.53 -22.63 -11.16
C MET A 423 18.03 -22.97 -11.15
N PRO A 424 18.78 -22.68 -12.22
CA PRO A 424 20.18 -23.09 -12.32
C PRO A 424 21.10 -22.37 -11.33
N GLU A 425 20.79 -21.12 -10.99
CA GLU A 425 21.56 -20.28 -10.07
C GLU A 425 20.72 -19.92 -8.84
N ASN A 426 21.40 -19.80 -7.69
CA ASN A 426 20.76 -19.49 -6.42
C ASN A 426 21.65 -18.70 -5.45
N LYS A 427 22.57 -17.89 -6.00
CA LYS A 427 23.46 -17.02 -5.24
C LYS A 427 22.91 -15.60 -5.16
N LYS A 428 23.27 -14.87 -4.11
CA LYS A 428 22.91 -13.45 -3.98
C LYS A 428 23.28 -12.67 -5.25
N GLY A 429 22.35 -11.84 -5.73
CA GLY A 429 22.51 -11.02 -6.93
C GLY A 429 22.12 -11.73 -8.24
N THR A 430 21.82 -13.03 -8.21
CA THR A 430 21.41 -13.76 -9.41
C THR A 430 19.94 -13.50 -9.73
N PHE A 431 19.65 -13.43 -11.03
CA PHE A 431 18.34 -13.12 -11.58
C PHE A 431 17.85 -14.25 -12.48
N TYR A 432 16.61 -14.67 -12.28
CA TYR A 432 15.92 -15.64 -13.10
C TYR A 432 14.76 -14.98 -13.84
N ARG A 433 14.63 -15.28 -15.14
CA ARG A 433 13.50 -14.87 -15.96
C ARG A 433 13.11 -15.98 -16.94
N LYS A 434 11.83 -16.32 -16.99
CA LYS A 434 11.30 -17.26 -17.97
C LYS A 434 9.83 -16.99 -18.28
N ILE A 435 9.44 -17.28 -19.51
CA ILE A 435 8.03 -17.27 -19.94
C ILE A 435 7.56 -18.73 -20.01
N PHE A 436 6.43 -19.00 -19.36
CA PHE A 436 5.74 -20.27 -19.38
C PHE A 436 4.45 -20.14 -20.17
N THR A 437 4.10 -21.16 -20.94
CA THR A 437 2.83 -21.20 -21.68
C THR A 437 2.05 -22.44 -21.33
N TYR A 438 0.74 -22.31 -21.23
CA TYR A 438 -0.14 -23.44 -20.95
C TYR A 438 -1.46 -23.30 -21.72
N THR A 439 -1.90 -24.38 -22.35
CA THR A 439 -3.23 -24.45 -22.96
C THR A 439 -4.23 -24.86 -21.89
N ILE A 440 -5.13 -23.96 -21.54
CA ILE A 440 -6.14 -24.16 -20.51
C ILE A 440 -7.27 -25.02 -21.09
N PRO A 441 -7.46 -26.28 -20.62
CA PRO A 441 -8.54 -27.12 -21.11
C PRO A 441 -9.91 -26.53 -20.75
N GLU A 442 -10.97 -26.95 -21.45
CA GLU A 442 -12.34 -26.53 -21.14
C GLU A 442 -12.84 -27.07 -19.80
N THR A 443 -12.36 -28.25 -19.41
CA THR A 443 -12.72 -28.92 -18.16
C THR A 443 -11.48 -29.49 -17.46
N ILE A 444 -11.52 -29.49 -16.14
CA ILE A 444 -10.54 -30.16 -15.27
C ILE A 444 -11.34 -30.82 -14.15
N SER A 445 -11.06 -32.10 -13.85
CA SER A 445 -11.76 -32.83 -12.78
C SER A 445 -13.28 -32.86 -12.97
N ASN A 446 -13.73 -32.95 -14.23
CA ASN A 446 -15.13 -32.89 -14.67
C ASN A 446 -15.85 -31.55 -14.44
N GLU A 447 -15.14 -30.51 -14.01
CA GLU A 447 -15.70 -29.18 -13.84
C GLU A 447 -15.25 -28.23 -14.93
N THR A 448 -16.16 -27.38 -15.39
CA THR A 448 -15.85 -26.33 -16.35
C THR A 448 -14.79 -25.38 -15.82
N VAL A 449 -13.85 -25.02 -16.68
CA VAL A 449 -12.83 -24.01 -16.39
C VAL A 449 -13.30 -22.66 -16.90
N VAL A 450 -13.70 -21.79 -15.97
CA VAL A 450 -14.17 -20.43 -16.25
C VAL A 450 -12.98 -19.49 -16.18
N LEU A 451 -12.52 -19.00 -17.34
CA LEU A 451 -11.27 -18.24 -17.45
C LEU A 451 -11.24 -17.00 -16.53
N LYS A 452 -12.37 -16.31 -16.38
CA LYS A 452 -12.48 -15.09 -15.55
C LYS A 452 -12.39 -15.36 -14.05
N ASP A 453 -12.60 -16.60 -13.63
CA ASP A 453 -12.47 -17.01 -12.22
C ASP A 453 -11.09 -17.60 -11.91
N LEU A 454 -10.16 -17.61 -12.88
CA LEU A 454 -8.82 -18.13 -12.68
C LEU A 454 -7.91 -17.12 -11.98
N GLU A 455 -7.05 -17.64 -11.12
CA GLU A 455 -5.90 -16.93 -10.58
C GLU A 455 -4.64 -17.75 -10.79
N ILE A 456 -3.51 -17.06 -10.99
CA ILE A 456 -2.20 -17.67 -11.19
C ILE A 456 -1.34 -17.33 -9.98
N ILE A 457 -0.91 -18.36 -9.25
CA ILE A 457 -0.05 -18.24 -8.07
C ILE A 457 1.33 -18.78 -8.44
N VAL A 458 2.37 -17.98 -8.23
CA VAL A 458 3.75 -18.34 -8.55
C VAL A 458 4.60 -18.29 -7.29
N PHE A 459 5.34 -19.36 -7.02
CA PHE A 459 6.16 -19.47 -5.82
C PHE A 459 7.51 -20.11 -6.09
N VAL A 460 8.50 -19.73 -5.29
CA VAL A 460 9.83 -20.33 -5.31
C VAL A 460 9.95 -21.28 -4.13
N THR A 461 10.36 -22.52 -4.40
CA THR A 461 10.70 -23.49 -3.35
C THR A 461 12.19 -23.74 -3.27
N GLN A 462 12.62 -24.33 -2.16
CA GLN A 462 13.81 -25.20 -2.12
C GLN A 462 13.36 -26.65 -2.05
N ASN A 463 14.20 -27.56 -2.57
CA ASN A 463 13.95 -29.00 -2.63
C ASN A 463 12.57 -29.32 -3.25
N THR A 464 12.18 -30.60 -3.22
CA THR A 464 11.00 -31.07 -3.95
C THR A 464 10.12 -31.97 -3.09
N PRO A 465 8.78 -31.97 -3.31
CA PRO A 465 7.89 -32.95 -2.68
C PRO A 465 8.23 -34.40 -3.02
N SER A 466 8.73 -34.68 -4.24
CA SER A 466 9.06 -36.06 -4.65
C SER A 466 10.25 -36.66 -3.92
N THR A 467 11.14 -35.83 -3.37
CA THR A 467 12.37 -36.27 -2.67
C THR A 467 12.29 -36.15 -1.15
N ILE A 468 11.10 -36.01 -0.56
CA ILE A 468 10.96 -35.93 0.91
C ILE A 468 11.55 -37.19 1.56
N PRO A 469 12.52 -37.07 2.48
CA PRO A 469 13.07 -38.21 3.19
C PRO A 469 12.02 -39.00 3.98
N ALA A 470 12.19 -40.33 4.06
CA ALA A 470 11.30 -41.18 4.85
C ALA A 470 11.25 -40.76 6.32
N ASN A 471 12.42 -40.41 6.88
CA ASN A 471 12.60 -39.93 8.25
C ASN A 471 12.65 -38.39 8.27
N MET A 472 11.59 -37.77 8.77
CA MET A 472 11.44 -36.31 8.86
C MET A 472 12.01 -35.77 10.19
N THR A 473 13.27 -36.11 10.51
CA THR A 473 13.89 -35.78 11.81
C THR A 473 14.85 -34.59 11.78
N ASN A 474 15.32 -34.18 10.58
CA ASN A 474 16.16 -32.99 10.41
C ASN A 474 15.46 -31.98 9.49
N PRO A 475 14.91 -30.88 10.04
CA PRO A 475 14.12 -29.93 9.26
C PRO A 475 14.97 -29.11 8.26
N ASP A 476 16.29 -28.97 8.44
CA ASP A 476 16.97 -27.75 7.99
C ASP A 476 17.56 -27.71 6.57
N THR A 477 17.72 -28.83 5.85
CA THR A 477 18.36 -28.78 4.52
C THR A 477 17.74 -29.65 3.42
N GLU A 478 16.99 -30.70 3.75
CA GLU A 478 16.46 -31.66 2.75
C GLU A 478 14.94 -31.55 2.53
N MET A 479 14.26 -30.72 3.33
CA MET A 479 12.81 -30.58 3.24
C MET A 479 12.41 -29.55 2.19
N PRO A 480 11.31 -29.79 1.44
CA PRO A 480 10.73 -28.77 0.60
C PRO A 480 10.26 -27.60 1.45
N ARG A 481 10.53 -26.36 1.04
CA ARG A 481 10.00 -25.16 1.70
C ARG A 481 9.67 -24.11 0.65
N VAL A 482 8.56 -23.39 0.83
CA VAL A 482 8.25 -22.19 0.05
C VAL A 482 9.05 -21.04 0.63
N ILE A 483 9.85 -20.40 -0.23
CA ILE A 483 10.70 -19.29 0.16
C ILE A 483 9.97 -17.97 0.00
N ASN A 484 9.26 -17.81 -1.12
CA ASN A 484 8.38 -16.68 -1.34
C ASN A 484 7.32 -17.03 -2.39
N VAL A 485 6.20 -16.31 -2.38
CA VAL A 485 5.05 -16.52 -3.27
C VAL A 485 4.45 -15.18 -3.69
N CYS A 486 3.91 -15.12 -4.90
CA CYS A 486 3.16 -13.99 -5.40
C CYS A 486 1.92 -14.45 -6.18
N LYS A 487 0.91 -13.60 -6.21
CA LYS A 487 -0.18 -13.70 -7.17
C LYS A 487 0.25 -12.94 -8.43
N SER A 488 0.10 -13.57 -9.59
CA SER A 488 0.38 -12.91 -10.86
C SER A 488 -0.64 -11.82 -11.11
N GLU A 489 -0.18 -10.68 -11.65
CA GLU A 489 -1.07 -9.76 -12.35
C GLU A 489 -1.60 -10.48 -13.59
N LEU A 490 -2.93 -10.56 -13.77
CA LEU A 490 -3.56 -11.33 -14.84
C LEU A 490 -4.42 -10.41 -15.72
N ILE A 491 -4.14 -10.42 -17.01
CA ILE A 491 -4.86 -9.64 -18.04
C ILE A 491 -5.50 -10.61 -19.04
N PHE A 492 -6.67 -10.24 -19.56
CA PHE A 492 -7.36 -10.99 -20.61
C PHE A 492 -7.21 -10.26 -21.94
N GLU A 493 -6.78 -11.00 -22.96
CA GLU A 493 -6.69 -10.56 -24.35
C GLU A 493 -7.83 -11.15 -25.20
#